data_AF-A0A3C0TW55-F1
#
_entry.id   AF-A0A3C0TW55-F1
#
_cell.length_a   1.000
_cell.length_b   1.000
_cell.length_c   1.000
_cell.angle_alpha   90.00
_cell.angle_beta   90.00
_cell.angle_gamma   90.00
#
_symmetry.space_group_name_H-M   'P 1'
#
loop_
_entity.id
_entity.type
_entity.pdbx_description
1 polymer ?
#
loop_
_entity_poly.entity_id
_entity_poly.type
_entity_poly.pdbx_seq_one_letter_code
_entity_poly.pdbx_strand_id
1 'polypeptide(L)'
;MDLTDGGSSNKFHLVVLLADSAAEWSLELFDSDSSDLYVFSNPTDITTPTNLFIPFSVFSGIDFTAIEKIVFGANTDDALNFDTAVGLFETVGVPEPASMTLLGAGIMGLGYMARRRKA
;
A
#
# COMPACT_ATOMS: atom_id res chain seq x y z
N MET A 1 5.31 -11.51 9.51
CA MET A 1 5.97 -11.09 8.24
C MET A 1 6.05 -9.57 8.25
N ASP A 2 7.20 -8.99 7.89
CA ASP A 2 7.32 -7.53 7.75
C ASP A 2 6.81 -7.10 6.38
N LEU A 3 5.76 -6.29 6.36
CA LEU A 3 5.16 -5.71 5.15
C LEU A 3 5.69 -4.33 4.81
N THR A 4 6.44 -3.71 5.71
CA THR A 4 6.95 -2.34 5.56
C THR A 4 8.22 -2.28 4.73
N ASP A 5 8.85 -3.41 4.40
CA ASP A 5 10.14 -3.45 3.70
C ASP A 5 11.17 -2.53 4.40
N GLY A 6 11.33 -2.71 5.72
CA GLY A 6 12.21 -1.86 6.53
C GLY A 6 11.77 -0.39 6.63
N GLY A 7 10.48 -0.10 6.44
CA GLY A 7 9.91 1.26 6.50
C GLY A 7 9.77 1.97 5.14
N SER A 8 10.15 1.32 4.03
CA SER A 8 9.99 1.85 2.68
C SER A 8 8.53 1.79 2.19
N SER A 9 7.83 0.72 2.53
CA SER A 9 6.47 0.39 2.10
C SER A 9 5.40 0.91 3.06
N ASN A 10 4.35 1.53 2.51
CA ASN A 10 3.29 2.16 3.30
C ASN A 10 1.87 1.97 2.76
N LYS A 11 1.71 1.11 1.74
CA LYS A 11 0.42 0.83 1.12
C LYS A 11 0.43 -0.54 0.46
N PHE A 12 -0.75 -1.12 0.36
CA PHE A 12 -1.01 -2.21 -0.55
C PHE A 12 -1.29 -1.68 -1.96
N HIS A 13 -0.87 -2.46 -2.95
CA HIS A 13 -1.25 -2.32 -4.33
C HIS A 13 -1.94 -3.60 -4.77
N LEU A 14 -3.20 -3.45 -5.18
CA LEU A 14 -4.02 -4.53 -5.69
C LEU A 14 -4.47 -4.22 -7.11
N VAL A 15 -4.49 -5.23 -7.98
CA VAL A 15 -5.09 -5.09 -9.31
C VAL A 15 -6.31 -6.00 -9.41
N VAL A 16 -7.49 -5.40 -9.51
CA VAL A 16 -8.71 -6.14 -9.87
C VAL A 16 -8.78 -6.17 -11.38
N LEU A 17 -8.71 -7.36 -11.97
CA LEU A 17 -8.66 -7.56 -13.42
C LEU A 17 -10.05 -7.42 -14.03
N LEU A 18 -11.04 -8.00 -13.36
CA LEU A 18 -12.44 -7.95 -13.74
C LEU A 18 -13.36 -8.12 -12.53
N ALA A 19 -14.54 -7.54 -12.62
CA ALA A 19 -15.69 -7.78 -11.76
C ALA A 19 -16.93 -7.47 -12.61
N ASP A 20 -17.85 -8.41 -12.78
CA ASP A 20 -18.99 -8.24 -13.70
C ASP A 20 -20.20 -7.51 -13.10
N SER A 21 -20.13 -7.19 -11.80
CA SER A 21 -21.15 -6.43 -11.06
C SER A 21 -20.51 -5.53 -10.00
N ALA A 22 -21.33 -4.68 -9.39
CA ALA A 22 -20.94 -3.93 -8.21
C ALA A 22 -20.54 -4.88 -7.07
N ALA A 23 -19.47 -4.52 -6.37
CA ALA A 23 -18.92 -5.31 -5.29
C ALA A 23 -18.39 -4.43 -4.16
N GLU A 24 -18.61 -4.87 -2.93
CA GLU A 24 -17.96 -4.38 -1.74
C GLU A 24 -16.72 -5.25 -1.46
N TRP A 25 -15.56 -4.62 -1.46
CA TRP A 25 -14.30 -5.28 -1.20
C TRP A 25 -13.86 -5.05 0.23
N SER A 26 -13.18 -6.04 0.78
CA SER A 26 -12.66 -5.95 2.14
C SER A 26 -11.23 -6.43 2.20
N LEU A 27 -10.42 -5.74 2.99
CA LEU A 27 -9.08 -6.19 3.36
C LEU A 27 -9.00 -6.22 4.88
N GLU A 28 -8.82 -7.42 5.43
CA GLU A 28 -8.65 -7.64 6.86
C GLU A 28 -7.21 -8.02 7.15
N LEU A 29 -6.63 -7.41 8.17
CA LEU A 29 -5.27 -7.64 8.62
C LEU A 29 -5.29 -8.16 10.05
N PHE A 30 -4.35 -9.06 10.32
CA PHE A 30 -4.14 -9.63 11.65
C PHE A 30 -2.65 -9.58 11.97
N ASP A 31 -2.32 -9.00 13.13
CA ASP A 31 -1.04 -9.17 13.80
C ASP A 31 -1.21 -10.09 15.02
N SER A 32 -0.19 -10.16 15.89
CA SER A 32 -0.21 -11.05 17.06
C SER A 32 -1.30 -10.74 18.07
N ASP A 33 -1.73 -9.48 18.15
CA ASP A 33 -2.56 -8.97 19.25
C ASP A 33 -3.80 -8.20 18.78
N SER A 34 -3.86 -7.86 17.49
CA SER A 34 -4.84 -6.95 16.90
C SER A 34 -5.31 -7.43 15.52
N SER A 35 -6.51 -6.99 15.15
CA SER A 35 -7.05 -7.15 13.80
C SER A 35 -7.86 -5.92 13.41
N ASP A 36 -7.83 -5.58 12.13
CA ASP A 36 -8.60 -4.46 11.61
C ASP A 36 -9.06 -4.74 10.18
N LEU A 37 -10.25 -4.22 9.85
CA LEU A 37 -10.96 -4.49 8.60
C LEU A 37 -11.21 -3.16 7.87
N TYR A 38 -10.65 -3.05 6.68
CA TYR A 38 -10.96 -1.95 5.77
C TYR A 38 -11.91 -2.42 4.69
N VAL A 39 -13.01 -1.68 4.50
CA VAL A 39 -14.04 -1.98 3.50
C VAL A 39 -14.13 -0.83 2.51
N PHE A 40 -14.23 -1.15 1.22
CA PHE A 40 -14.38 -0.16 0.15
C PHE A 40 -15.26 -0.71 -0.97
N SER A 41 -16.17 0.12 -1.49
CA SER A 41 -17.13 -0.30 -2.51
C SER A 41 -16.69 0.13 -3.91
N ASN A 42 -16.98 -0.71 -4.89
CA ASN A 42 -17.04 -0.32 -6.29
C ASN A 42 -18.49 -0.41 -6.80
N PRO A 43 -19.14 0.71 -7.16
CA PRO A 43 -20.55 0.73 -7.51
C PRO A 43 -20.86 0.19 -8.92
N THR A 44 -19.86 -0.13 -9.73
CA THR A 44 -20.03 -0.61 -11.10
C THR A 44 -19.15 -1.82 -11.40
N ASP A 45 -19.41 -2.45 -12.54
CA ASP A 45 -18.54 -3.46 -13.13
C ASP A 45 -17.12 -2.91 -13.41
N ILE A 46 -16.14 -3.79 -13.31
CA ILE A 46 -14.74 -3.59 -13.70
C ILE A 46 -14.52 -4.41 -14.97
N THR A 47 -14.47 -3.72 -16.10
CA THR A 47 -14.19 -4.33 -17.42
C THR A 47 -12.77 -4.07 -17.90
N THR A 48 -12.01 -3.25 -17.16
CA THR A 48 -10.58 -2.98 -17.41
C THR A 48 -9.80 -3.07 -16.10
N PRO A 49 -8.57 -3.62 -16.12
CA PRO A 49 -7.77 -3.77 -14.91
C PRO A 49 -7.64 -2.46 -14.14
N THR A 50 -8.08 -2.49 -12.87
CA THR A 50 -8.14 -1.31 -12.00
C THR A 50 -7.15 -1.46 -10.86
N ASN A 51 -6.26 -0.48 -10.73
CA ASN A 51 -5.27 -0.42 -9.65
C ASN A 51 -5.92 0.21 -8.42
N LEU A 52 -5.80 -0.48 -7.29
CA LEU A 52 -6.27 -0.03 -5.99
C LEU A 52 -5.06 0.15 -5.08
N PHE A 53 -4.98 1.33 -4.46
CA PHE A 53 -3.93 1.65 -3.51
C PHE A 53 -4.57 1.86 -2.13
N ILE A 54 -4.26 0.97 -1.19
CA ILE A 54 -4.81 1.01 0.16
C ILE A 54 -3.68 1.39 1.12
N PRO A 55 -3.63 2.64 1.61
CA PRO A 55 -2.56 3.07 2.49
C PRO A 55 -2.70 2.42 3.86
N PHE A 56 -1.59 2.05 4.49
CA PHE A 56 -1.57 1.44 5.82
C PHE A 56 -2.27 2.30 6.89
N SER A 57 -2.30 3.62 6.68
CA SER A 57 -2.96 4.59 7.55
C SER A 57 -4.49 4.47 7.63
N VAL A 58 -5.14 3.68 6.76
CA VAL A 58 -6.57 3.40 6.90
C VAL A 58 -6.85 2.40 8.02
N PHE A 59 -5.83 1.65 8.43
CA PHE A 59 -5.91 0.68 9.53
C PHE A 59 -5.45 1.33 10.84
N SER A 60 -6.05 0.91 11.94
CA SER A 60 -5.73 1.38 13.29
C SER A 60 -5.24 0.23 14.16
N GLY A 61 -4.15 0.47 14.90
CA GLY A 61 -3.63 -0.49 15.87
C GLY A 61 -2.92 -1.72 15.29
N ILE A 62 -2.68 -1.75 13.98
CA ILE A 62 -1.98 -2.85 13.30
C ILE A 62 -0.47 -2.65 13.28
N ASP A 63 0.27 -3.67 13.69
CA ASP A 63 1.73 -3.77 13.49
C ASP A 63 2.06 -4.39 12.13
N PHE A 64 2.36 -3.54 11.16
CA PHE A 64 2.76 -3.94 9.81
C PHE A 64 4.13 -4.63 9.73
N THR A 65 4.94 -4.57 10.79
CA THR A 65 6.24 -5.26 10.84
C THR A 65 6.10 -6.74 11.22
N ALA A 66 4.93 -7.13 11.74
CA ALA A 66 4.67 -8.46 12.29
C ALA A 66 3.30 -9.04 11.87
N ILE A 67 2.94 -8.91 10.59
CA ILE A 67 1.66 -9.44 10.10
C ILE A 67 1.65 -10.97 10.09
N GLU A 68 0.57 -11.56 10.60
CA GLU A 68 0.35 -13.00 10.64
C GLU A 68 -0.57 -13.48 9.52
N LYS A 69 -1.62 -12.71 9.23
CA LYS A 69 -2.65 -13.11 8.26
C LYS A 69 -3.24 -11.89 7.55
N ILE A 70 -3.56 -12.09 6.28
CA ILE A 70 -4.27 -11.14 5.42
C ILE A 70 -5.46 -11.88 4.84
N VAL A 71 -6.65 -11.28 4.91
CA VAL A 71 -7.86 -11.82 4.28
C VAL A 71 -8.39 -10.77 3.31
N PHE A 72 -8.46 -11.14 2.04
CA PHE A 72 -9.12 -10.34 1.02
C PHE A 72 -10.50 -10.93 0.72
N GLY A 73 -11.52 -10.08 0.76
CA GLY A 73 -12.91 -10.46 0.56
C GLY A 73 -13.56 -9.61 -0.51
N ALA A 74 -14.58 -10.20 -1.14
CA ALA A 74 -15.49 -9.53 -2.05
C ALA A 74 -16.91 -9.96 -1.67
N ASN A 75 -17.79 -8.99 -1.53
CA ASN A 75 -19.19 -9.17 -1.21
C ASN A 75 -20.03 -8.47 -2.28
N THR A 76 -21.15 -9.06 -2.64
CA THR A 76 -22.05 -8.53 -3.66
C THR A 76 -23.50 -8.85 -3.28
N ASP A 77 -24.41 -8.00 -3.72
CA ASP A 77 -25.85 -8.23 -3.52
C ASP A 77 -26.36 -9.38 -4.40
N ASP A 78 -25.63 -9.75 -5.47
CA ASP A 78 -25.98 -10.86 -6.37
C ASP A 78 -25.23 -12.15 -5.99
N ALA A 79 -25.74 -12.82 -4.94
CA ALA A 79 -25.12 -13.99 -4.34
C ALA A 79 -24.92 -15.21 -5.27
N LEU A 80 -25.44 -15.19 -6.51
CA LEU A 80 -25.42 -16.35 -7.41
C LEU A 80 -24.63 -16.13 -8.71
N ASN A 81 -24.36 -14.90 -9.13
CA ASN A 81 -23.81 -14.61 -10.46
C ASN A 81 -22.61 -13.65 -10.45
N PHE A 82 -21.86 -13.56 -9.36
CA PHE A 82 -20.68 -12.70 -9.31
C PHE A 82 -19.42 -13.41 -9.82
N ASP A 83 -18.83 -12.88 -10.89
CA ASP A 83 -17.52 -13.29 -11.40
C ASP A 83 -16.47 -12.19 -11.16
N THR A 84 -15.33 -12.59 -10.60
CA THR A 84 -14.22 -11.69 -10.27
C THR A 84 -12.87 -12.38 -10.44
N ALA A 85 -11.89 -11.59 -10.90
CA ALA A 85 -10.49 -11.99 -10.90
C ALA A 85 -9.61 -10.90 -10.30
N VAL A 86 -8.76 -11.30 -9.37
CA VAL A 86 -7.74 -10.44 -8.74
C VAL A 86 -6.37 -10.92 -9.20
N GLY A 87 -5.54 -9.98 -9.64
CA GLY A 87 -4.19 -10.23 -10.12
C GLY A 87 -3.15 -9.95 -9.04
N LEU A 88 -2.33 -8.93 -9.28
CA LEU A 88 -1.22 -8.54 -8.42
C LEU A 88 -1.70 -8.09 -7.04
N PHE A 89 -1.05 -8.61 -5.98
CA PHE A 89 -1.16 -8.15 -4.60
C PHE A 89 0.26 -7.95 -4.06
N GLU A 90 0.66 -6.71 -3.81
CA GLU A 90 2.00 -6.38 -3.30
C GLU A 90 1.94 -5.20 -2.33
N THR A 91 3.03 -4.96 -1.59
CA THR A 91 3.21 -3.71 -0.84
C THR A 91 4.16 -2.81 -1.61
N VAL A 92 3.87 -1.51 -1.66
CA VAL A 92 4.62 -0.56 -2.48
C VAL A 92 5.17 0.57 -1.63
N GLY A 93 6.48 0.77 -1.73
CA GLY A 93 7.16 1.90 -1.13
C GLY A 93 7.15 3.16 -1.98
N VAL A 94 7.19 4.30 -1.31
CA VAL A 94 7.51 5.57 -1.97
C VAL A 94 9.03 5.69 -1.95
N PRO A 95 9.70 5.84 -3.13
CA PRO A 95 11.13 6.07 -3.15
C PRO A 95 11.48 7.24 -2.24
N GLU A 96 12.52 7.07 -1.44
CA GLU A 96 13.01 8.11 -0.54
C GLU A 96 13.13 9.44 -1.30
N PRO A 97 12.66 10.58 -0.75
CA PRO A 97 12.68 11.82 -1.48
C PRO A 97 14.10 12.16 -1.94
N ALA A 98 14.29 12.35 -3.25
CA ALA A 98 15.58 12.81 -3.80
C ALA A 98 16.07 14.11 -3.14
N SER A 99 15.16 14.86 -2.49
CA SER A 99 15.46 15.99 -1.61
C SER A 99 16.41 15.64 -0.46
N MET A 100 16.33 14.45 0.14
CA MET A 100 17.26 14.01 1.20
C MET A 100 18.67 13.81 0.64
N THR A 101 18.78 13.14 -0.51
CA THR A 101 20.05 12.99 -1.23
C THR A 101 20.60 14.34 -1.67
N LEU A 102 19.75 15.23 -2.18
CA LEU A 102 20.12 16.57 -2.63
C LEU A 102 20.55 17.45 -1.45
N LEU A 103 19.88 17.35 -0.31
CA LEU A 103 20.28 18.03 0.93
C LEU A 103 21.67 17.55 1.37
N GLY A 104 21.90 16.24 1.40
CA GLY A 104 23.21 15.66 1.71
C GLY A 104 24.30 16.12 0.75
N ALA A 105 24.04 16.07 -0.56
CA ALA A 105 24.95 16.55 -1.59
C ALA A 105 25.22 18.06 -1.47
N GLY A 106 24.20 18.85 -1.15
CA GLY A 106 24.29 20.29 -0.92
C GLY A 106 25.16 20.63 0.28
N ILE A 107 24.97 19.95 1.42
CA ILE A 107 25.79 20.13 2.62
C ILE A 107 27.25 19.78 2.34
N MET A 108 27.52 18.66 1.65
CA MET A 108 28.89 18.27 1.27
C MET A 108 29.53 19.30 0.34
N GLY A 109 28.81 19.82 -0.65
CA GLY A 109 29.28 20.88 -1.54
C GLY A 109 29.61 22.18 -0.80
N LEU A 110 28.73 22.61 0.11
CA LEU A 110 28.95 23.80 0.94
C LEU A 110 30.12 23.64 1.91
N GLY A 111 30.24 22.47 2.56
CA GLY A 111 31.36 22.15 3.44
C GLY A 111 32.71 22.15 2.70
N TYR A 112 32.74 21.61 1.47
CA TYR A 112 33.91 21.66 0.61
C TYR A 112 34.30 23.10 0.22
N MET A 113 33.32 23.93 -0.18
CA MET A 113 33.58 25.35 -0.49
C MET A 113 34.05 26.14 0.73
N ALA A 114 33.46 25.90 1.92
CA ALA A 114 33.87 26.58 3.15
C ALA A 114 35.31 26.25 3.55
N ARG A 115 35.76 25.00 3.32
CA ARG A 115 37.15 24.58 3.57
C ARG A 115 38.13 25.26 2.61
N ARG A 116 37.72 25.44 1.35
CA ARG A 116 38.54 26.07 0.31
C ARG A 116 38.74 27.58 0.48
N ARG A 117 37.89 28.24 1.29
CA ARG A 117 38.02 29.68 1.64
C ARG A 117 38.88 29.94 2.87
N LYS A 118 39.24 28.89 3.63
CA LYS A 118 40.09 28.98 4.83
C LYS A 118 41.55 28.56 4.58
N ALA A 119 41.85 27.99 3.41
CA ALA A 119 43.20 27.75 2.92
C ALA A 119 43.58 28.84 1.93
#